data_AF-A0A7T5BLV2-F1
#
_entry.id   AF-A0A7T5BLV2-F1
#
_cell.length_a   1.000
_cell.length_b   1.000
_cell.length_c   1.000
_cell.angle_alpha   90.00
_cell.angle_beta   90.00
_cell.angle_gamma   90.00
#
_symmetry.space_group_name_H-M   'P 1'
#
loop_
_entity.id
_entity.type
_entity.pdbx_description
1 polymer ?
#
loop_
_entity_poly.entity_id
_entity_poly.type
_entity_poly.pdbx_seq_one_letter_code
_entity_poly.pdbx_strand_id
1 'polypeptide(L)'
;MSPEQTTDRGAWEALLTTLEQDVAGQAAGSTAAADPSAGAGWSAPTGLGPVPRDLVGRASRLLAAQRDRLASLEADRRATLEHLGALRAVDATREPRVSVYLDASA
;
A
#
# COMPACT_ATOMS: atom_id res chain seq x y z
N MET A 1 10.20 -37.21 8.95
CA MET A 1 9.57 -35.88 9.04
C MET A 1 8.75 -35.87 10.31
N SER A 2 9.14 -35.08 11.30
CA SER A 2 8.46 -35.01 12.60
C SER A 2 7.15 -34.22 12.47
N PRO A 3 6.09 -34.57 13.22
CA PRO A 3 4.78 -33.92 13.12
C PRO A 3 4.83 -32.40 13.36
N GLU A 4 5.69 -31.94 14.28
CA GLU A 4 5.92 -30.51 14.58
C GLU A 4 6.41 -29.72 13.35
N GLN A 5 7.35 -30.27 12.58
CA GLN A 5 7.86 -29.61 11.37
C GLN A 5 6.80 -29.51 10.26
N THR A 6 5.86 -30.45 10.21
CA THR A 6 4.75 -30.39 9.26
C THR A 6 3.76 -29.28 9.64
N THR A 7 3.51 -29.10 10.94
CA THR A 7 2.65 -28.02 11.46
C THR A 7 3.26 -26.65 11.18
N ASP A 8 4.55 -26.47 11.45
CA ASP A 8 5.26 -25.20 11.18
C ASP A 8 5.27 -24.86 9.69
N ARG A 9 5.48 -25.86 8.82
CA ARG A 9 5.43 -25.69 7.37
C ARG A 9 4.04 -25.23 6.91
N GLY A 10 2.97 -25.86 7.39
CA GLY A 10 1.60 -25.46 7.05
C GLY A 10 1.27 -24.05 7.53
N ALA A 11 1.77 -23.65 8.68
CA ALA A 11 1.60 -22.30 9.20
C ALA A 11 2.37 -21.25 8.36
N TRP A 12 3.57 -21.57 7.88
CA TRP A 12 4.28 -20.75 6.90
C TRP A 12 3.54 -20.62 5.57
N GLU A 13 2.96 -21.71 5.05
CA GLU A 13 2.17 -21.68 3.82
C GLU A 13 0.94 -20.80 3.95
N ALA A 14 0.22 -20.89 5.08
CA ALA A 14 -0.93 -20.06 5.36
C ALA A 14 -0.54 -18.58 5.44
N LEU A 15 0.52 -18.25 6.18
CA LEU A 15 1.04 -16.88 6.29
C LEU A 15 1.41 -16.29 4.92
N LEU A 16 2.18 -17.03 4.11
CA LEU A 16 2.59 -16.56 2.79
C LEU A 16 1.37 -16.37 1.86
N THR A 17 0.36 -17.22 1.99
CA THR A 17 -0.89 -17.09 1.21
C THR A 17 -1.65 -15.83 1.58
N THR A 18 -1.81 -15.53 2.88
CA THR A 18 -2.44 -14.28 3.33
C THR A 18 -1.69 -13.07 2.80
N LEU A 19 -0.36 -13.03 2.94
CA LEU A 19 0.44 -11.89 2.47
C LEU A 19 0.39 -11.71 0.94
N GLU A 20 0.32 -12.79 0.17
CA GLU A 20 0.14 -12.74 -1.28
C GLU A 20 -1.25 -12.21 -1.67
N GLN A 21 -2.29 -12.60 -0.93
CA GLN A 21 -3.64 -12.05 -1.12
C GLN A 21 -3.68 -10.55 -0.81
N ASP A 22 -2.99 -10.10 0.25
CA ASP A 22 -2.90 -8.68 0.59
C ASP A 22 -2.22 -7.87 -0.52
N VAL A 23 -1.13 -8.39 -1.08
CA VAL A 23 -0.43 -7.74 -2.21
C VAL A 23 -1.32 -7.71 -3.46
N ALA A 24 -2.03 -8.79 -3.76
CA ALA A 24 -2.95 -8.85 -4.89
C ALA A 24 -4.14 -7.88 -4.73
N GLY A 25 -4.71 -7.77 -3.52
CA GLY A 25 -5.78 -6.83 -3.20
C GLY A 25 -5.35 -5.38 -3.38
N GLN A 26 -4.14 -5.04 -2.93
CA GLN A 26 -3.53 -3.71 -3.10
C GLN A 26 -3.24 -3.36 -4.57
N ALA A 27 -2.93 -4.35 -5.41
CA ALA A 27 -2.70 -4.16 -6.84
C ALA A 27 -4.01 -3.92 -7.60
N ALA A 28 -5.11 -4.59 -7.20
CA ALA A 28 -6.42 -4.42 -7.80
C ALA A 28 -7.13 -3.10 -7.41
N GLY A 29 -6.50 -2.25 -6.59
CA GLY A 29 -7.10 -1.03 -6.08
C GLY A 29 -8.27 -1.28 -5.10
N SER A 30 -8.42 -2.52 -4.64
CA SER A 30 -9.47 -2.88 -3.69
C SER A 30 -9.03 -2.50 -2.29
N THR A 31 -9.59 -1.41 -1.77
CA THR A 31 -9.49 -1.05 -0.35
C THR A 31 -10.44 -1.87 0.52
N ALA A 32 -11.23 -2.79 -0.05
CA ALA A 32 -12.23 -3.57 0.68
C ALA A 32 -11.65 -4.51 1.75
N ALA A 33 -10.34 -4.76 1.74
CA ALA A 33 -9.60 -5.43 2.82
C ALA A 33 -8.67 -4.50 3.62
N ALA A 34 -8.45 -3.26 3.14
CA ALA A 34 -7.64 -2.27 3.81
C ALA A 34 -8.57 -1.25 4.46
N ASP A 35 -9.11 -1.59 5.63
CA ASP A 35 -9.55 -0.56 6.56
C ASP A 35 -8.39 0.46 6.69
N PRO A 36 -8.58 1.75 6.40
CA PRO A 36 -7.54 2.75 6.61
C PRO A 36 -7.12 2.86 8.10
N SER A 37 -7.90 2.27 9.01
CA SER A 37 -7.56 2.04 10.43
C SER A 37 -6.80 0.73 10.68
N ALA A 38 -6.66 -0.16 9.69
CA ALA A 38 -5.74 -1.31 9.69
C ALA A 38 -4.26 -0.90 9.47
N GLY A 39 -3.93 0.36 9.74
CA GLY A 39 -2.69 0.69 10.43
C GLY A 39 -2.60 0.08 11.84
N ALA A 40 -3.62 -0.66 12.30
CA ALA A 40 -3.51 -1.66 13.36
C ALA A 40 -2.41 -2.68 12.99
N GLY A 41 -1.22 -2.45 13.57
CA GLY A 41 0.05 -2.96 13.09
C GLY A 41 0.05 -4.46 12.80
N TRP A 42 0.34 -4.79 11.55
CA TRP A 42 0.85 -6.11 11.21
C TRP A 42 2.01 -6.42 12.17
N SER A 43 1.82 -7.44 13.00
CA SER A 43 2.85 -7.98 13.87
C SER A 43 3.42 -9.22 13.22
N ALA A 44 4.75 -9.30 13.18
CA ALA A 44 5.40 -10.51 12.69
C ALA A 44 4.96 -11.71 13.55
N PRO A 45 4.48 -12.80 12.94
CA PRO A 45 4.07 -13.97 13.69
C PRO A 45 5.26 -14.59 14.41
N THR A 46 5.09 -14.83 15.71
CA THR A 46 6.12 -15.44 16.57
C THR A 46 5.97 -16.96 16.60
N GLY A 47 7.09 -17.68 16.75
CA GLY A 47 7.06 -19.13 17.00
C GLY A 47 7.02 -20.02 15.76
N LEU A 48 7.05 -19.48 14.55
CA LEU A 48 7.05 -20.24 13.29
C LEU A 48 8.39 -20.93 12.93
N GLY A 49 9.44 -20.71 13.74
CA GLY A 49 10.78 -21.20 13.42
C GLY A 49 11.34 -20.61 12.11
N PRO A 50 12.42 -21.20 11.57
CA PRO A 50 13.00 -20.77 10.30
C PRO A 50 12.09 -21.11 9.11
N VAL A 51 12.15 -20.29 8.06
CA VAL A 51 11.42 -20.56 6.80
C VAL A 51 11.88 -21.89 6.18
N PRO A 52 10.94 -22.81 5.86
CA PRO A 52 11.25 -24.04 5.11
C PRO A 52 11.95 -23.75 3.77
N ARG A 53 12.99 -24.51 3.44
CA ARG A 53 13.87 -24.24 2.27
C ARG A 53 13.13 -24.17 0.94
N ASP A 54 12.11 -25.00 0.78
CA ASP A 54 11.23 -25.05 -0.38
C ASP A 54 10.35 -23.79 -0.53
N LEU A 55 10.04 -23.11 0.58
CA LEU A 55 9.25 -21.88 0.60
C LEU A 55 10.08 -20.61 0.42
N VAL A 56 11.41 -20.67 0.53
CA VAL A 56 12.31 -19.51 0.40
C VAL A 56 12.13 -18.79 -0.94
N GLY A 57 11.95 -19.54 -2.04
CA GLY A 57 11.73 -18.95 -3.36
C GLY A 57 10.41 -18.17 -3.43
N ARG A 58 9.36 -18.67 -2.77
CA ARG A 58 8.06 -18.00 -2.68
C ARG A 58 8.16 -16.73 -1.84
N ALA A 59 8.73 -16.81 -0.65
CA ALA A 59 8.94 -15.68 0.24
C ALA A 59 9.79 -14.57 -0.41
N SER A 60 10.84 -14.94 -1.15
CA SER A 60 11.71 -13.98 -1.84
C SER A 60 10.98 -13.22 -2.95
N ARG A 61 10.13 -13.90 -3.73
CA ARG A 61 9.30 -13.25 -4.76
C ARG A 61 8.26 -12.32 -4.16
N LEU A 62 7.62 -12.72 -3.06
CA LEU A 62 6.69 -11.88 -2.32
C LEU A 62 7.39 -10.60 -1.82
N LEU A 63 8.58 -10.72 -1.22
CA LEU A 63 9.34 -9.58 -0.74
C LEU A 63 9.74 -8.62 -1.87
N ALA A 64 10.12 -9.15 -3.04
CA ALA A 64 10.40 -8.32 -4.21
C ALA A 64 9.14 -7.54 -4.64
N ALA A 65 8.00 -8.22 -4.78
CA ALA A 65 6.74 -7.57 -5.15
C ALA A 65 6.31 -6.48 -4.15
N GLN A 66 6.50 -6.72 -2.85
CA GLN A 66 6.22 -5.72 -1.81
C GLN A 66 7.12 -4.49 -1.92
N ARG A 67 8.42 -4.68 -2.22
CA ARG A 67 9.36 -3.56 -2.43
C ARG A 67 9.04 -2.75 -3.68
N ASP A 68 8.70 -3.42 -4.77
CA ASP A 68 8.29 -2.77 -6.01
C ASP A 68 7.01 -1.94 -5.78
N ARG A 69 6.06 -2.46 -4.99
CA ARG A 69 4.84 -1.72 -4.64
C ARG A 69 5.13 -0.50 -3.78
N LEU A 70 6.03 -0.61 -2.79
CA LEU A 70 6.45 0.51 -1.96
C LEU A 70 7.11 1.61 -2.81
N ALA A 71 8.01 1.23 -3.73
CA ALA A 71 8.66 2.17 -4.64
C ALA A 71 7.65 2.94 -5.51
N SER A 72 6.66 2.24 -6.07
CA SER A 72 5.57 2.87 -6.84
C SER A 72 4.74 3.83 -5.97
N LEU A 73 4.37 3.41 -4.76
CA LEU A 73 3.60 4.27 -3.85
C LEU A 73 4.36 5.54 -3.46
N GLU A 74 5.67 5.44 -3.24
CA GLU A 74 6.50 6.62 -2.98
C GLU A 74 6.59 7.55 -4.20
N ALA A 75 6.67 6.99 -5.41
CA ALA A 75 6.65 7.79 -6.64
C ALA A 75 5.32 8.54 -6.80
N ASP A 76 4.19 7.85 -6.61
CA ASP A 76 2.84 8.44 -6.65
C ASP A 76 2.68 9.56 -5.61
N ARG A 77 3.20 9.34 -4.39
CA ARG A 77 3.22 10.35 -3.33
C ARG A 77 4.01 11.59 -3.75
N ARG A 78 5.21 11.42 -4.32
CA ARG A 78 6.04 12.55 -4.78
C ARG A 78 5.33 13.35 -5.87
N ALA A 79 4.78 12.68 -6.88
CA ALA A 79 4.03 13.31 -7.96
C ALA A 79 2.80 14.07 -7.46
N THR A 80 2.06 13.49 -6.50
CA THR A 80 0.89 14.14 -5.88
C THR A 80 1.29 15.42 -5.15
N LEU A 81 2.38 15.38 -4.37
CA LEU A 81 2.87 16.56 -3.65
C LEU A 81 3.35 17.66 -4.59
N GLU A 82 3.98 17.30 -5.71
CA GLU A 82 4.37 18.25 -6.76
C GLU A 82 3.14 18.95 -7.36
N HIS A 83 2.11 18.17 -7.72
CA HIS A 83 0.86 18.73 -8.25
C HIS A 83 0.18 19.68 -7.25
N LEU A 84 0.09 19.29 -5.99
CA LEU A 84 -0.43 20.17 -4.93
C LEU A 84 0.43 21.43 -4.73
N GLY A 85 1.74 21.32 -4.93
CA GLY A 85 2.65 22.47 -4.93
C GLY A 85 2.33 23.45 -6.06
N ALA A 86 2.12 22.95 -7.27
CA ALA A 86 1.76 23.77 -8.43
C ALA A 86 0.40 24.48 -8.23
N LEU A 87 -0.62 23.77 -7.72
CA LEU A 87 -1.92 24.37 -7.42
C LEU A 87 -1.80 25.52 -6.41
N ARG A 88 -1.03 25.32 -5.33
CA ARG A 88 -0.78 26.38 -4.35
C ARG A 88 -0.05 27.58 -4.94
N ALA A 89 0.88 27.36 -5.86
CA ALA A 89 1.60 28.46 -6.53
C ALA A 89 0.67 29.28 -7.42
N VAL A 90 -0.24 28.63 -8.16
CA VAL A 90 -1.25 29.32 -8.98
C VAL A 90 -2.17 30.16 -8.09
N ASP A 91 -2.68 29.60 -7.01
CA ASP A 91 -3.52 30.32 -6.05
C ASP A 91 -2.82 31.55 -5.47
N ALA A 92 -1.52 31.44 -5.15
CA ALA A 92 -0.72 32.55 -4.63
C ALA A 92 -0.55 33.71 -5.63
N THR A 93 -0.60 33.42 -6.94
CA THR A 93 -0.51 34.45 -8.00
C THR A 93 -1.86 35.04 -8.42
N ARG A 94 -2.96 34.54 -7.86
CA ARG A 94 -4.30 35.01 -8.20
C ARG A 94 -4.61 36.29 -7.41
N GLU A 95 -4.50 37.43 -8.08
CA GLU A 95 -5.02 38.70 -7.54
C GLU A 95 -6.50 38.51 -7.12
N PRO A 96 -6.95 39.01 -5.95
CA PRO A 96 -8.35 38.92 -5.53
C PRO A 96 -9.26 39.67 -6.51
N ARG A 97 -9.72 38.99 -7.55
CA ARG A 97 -10.75 39.51 -8.45
C ARG A 97 -12.08 39.40 -7.72
N VAL A 98 -12.48 40.49 -7.08
CA VAL A 98 -13.84 40.65 -6.56
C VAL A 98 -14.79 40.39 -7.73
N SER A 99 -15.63 39.37 -7.60
CA SER A 99 -16.68 39.07 -8.57
C SER A 99 -17.64 40.26 -8.61
N VAL A 100 -17.62 41.04 -9.69
CA VAL A 100 -18.59 42.13 -9.90
C VAL A 100 -19.77 41.55 -10.64
N TYR A 101 -20.94 41.55 -10.00
CA TYR A 101 -22.20 41.22 -10.65
C TYR A 101 -22.63 42.41 -11.51
N LEU A 102 -22.63 42.23 -12.83
CA LEU A 102 -23.18 43.21 -13.75
C LEU A 102 -24.68 42.91 -13.89
N ASP A 103 -25.51 43.67 -13.20
CA ASP A 103 -26.96 43.63 -13.39
C ASP A 103 -27.29 44.34 -14.71
N ALA A 104 -27.52 43.55 -15.76
CA ALA A 104 -27.99 44.04 -17.04
C ALA A 104 -29.51 44.16 -17.02
N SER A 105 -30.02 45.19 -16.35
CA SER A 105 -31.42 45.61 -16.44
C SER A 105 -31.48 47.11 -16.79
N ALA A 106 -31.80 47.39 -18.06
CA ALA A 106 -32.13 48.70 -18.60
C ALA A 106 -33.38 48.58 -19.49
#